data_AF-A0A447N478-F1
#
_entry.id   AF-A0A447N478-F1
#
_cell.length_a   1.000
_cell.length_b   1.000
_cell.length_c   1.000
_cell.angle_alpha   90.00
_cell.angle_beta   90.00
_cell.angle_gamma   90.00
#
_symmetry.space_group_name_H-M   'P 1'
#
loop_
_entity.id
_entity.type
_entity.pdbx_description
1 polymer ?
#
loop_
_entity_poly.entity_id
_entity_poly.type
_entity_poly.pdbx_seq_one_letter_code
_entity_poly.pdbx_strand_id
1 'polypeptide(L)'
;MAQQTPLYEQHTLCGARMVDFHGWMMPLHYGSQLDEHHAVRTDAGMFDVSHMTIVDLHGSRTREVSTLSAGQRRREANEDG
;
A
#
# COMPACT_ATOMS: atom_id res chain seq x y z
N MET A 1 -11.07 12.31 15.23
CA MET A 1 -11.54 12.45 13.83
C MET A 1 -10.72 11.49 12.99
N ALA A 2 -11.34 10.76 12.06
CA ALA A 2 -10.61 9.87 11.16
C ALA A 2 -9.67 10.69 10.27
N GLN A 3 -8.44 10.21 10.08
CA GLN A 3 -7.42 10.83 9.22
C GLN A 3 -7.74 10.55 7.75
N GLN A 4 -7.53 11.54 6.89
CA GLN A 4 -7.73 11.40 5.45
C GLN A 4 -6.38 11.14 4.78
N THR A 5 -6.34 10.24 3.80
CA THR A 5 -5.15 10.09 2.96
C THR A 5 -5.03 11.29 2.01
N PRO A 6 -3.83 11.64 1.53
CA PRO A 6 -3.64 12.69 0.53
C PRO A 6 -4.45 12.47 -0.77
N LEU A 7 -4.86 11.22 -1.03
CA LEU A 7 -5.64 10.82 -2.20
C LEU A 7 -7.17 10.84 -1.96
N TYR A 8 -7.63 11.30 -0.79
CA TYR A 8 -9.05 11.33 -0.43
C TYR A 8 -9.95 12.00 -1.47
N GLU A 9 -9.50 13.14 -2.03
CA GLU A 9 -10.26 13.87 -3.04
C GLU A 9 -10.36 13.07 -4.35
N GLN A 10 -9.27 12.42 -4.77
CA GLN A 10 -9.27 11.56 -5.96
C GLN A 10 -10.18 10.35 -5.75
N HIS A 11 -10.19 9.75 -4.56
CA HIS A 11 -11.12 8.65 -4.24
C HIS A 11 -12.57 9.10 -4.35
N THR A 12 -12.88 10.28 -3.84
CA THR A 12 -14.24 10.85 -3.93
C THR A 12 -14.66 11.10 -5.38
N LEU A 13 -13.75 11.66 -6.20
CA LEU A 13 -14.00 11.91 -7.63
C LEU A 13 -14.18 10.62 -8.43
N CYS A 14 -13.46 9.55 -8.06
CA CYS A 14 -13.60 8.22 -8.66
C CYS A 14 -14.85 7.46 -8.17
N GLY A 15 -15.73 8.08 -7.39
CA GLY A 15 -16.97 7.47 -6.90
C GLY A 15 -16.76 6.47 -5.77
N ALA A 16 -15.64 6.56 -5.05
CA ALA A 16 -15.34 5.63 -3.97
C ALA A 16 -16.32 5.75 -2.81
N ARG A 17 -16.76 4.61 -2.30
CA ARG A 17 -17.47 4.51 -1.04
C ARG A 17 -16.48 4.54 0.11
N MET A 18 -16.32 5.71 0.73
CA MET A 18 -15.40 5.90 1.84
C MET A 18 -15.95 5.31 3.15
N VAL A 19 -15.10 4.62 3.91
CA VAL A 19 -15.41 4.05 5.23
C VAL A 19 -14.32 4.40 6.23
N ASP A 20 -14.68 4.41 7.51
CA ASP A 20 -13.71 4.51 8.60
C ASP A 20 -13.05 3.15 8.83
N PHE A 21 -11.78 3.06 8.44
CA PHE A 21 -10.94 1.87 8.64
C PHE A 21 -9.81 2.21 9.60
N HIS A 22 -9.90 1.73 10.84
CA HIS A 22 -8.91 1.96 11.90
C HIS A 22 -8.54 3.43 12.12
N GLY A 23 -9.50 4.35 11.98
CA GLY A 23 -9.28 5.78 12.12
C GLY A 23 -8.72 6.46 10.86
N TRP A 24 -8.76 5.79 9.71
CA TRP A 24 -8.44 6.35 8.39
C TRP A 24 -9.64 6.26 7.45
N MET A 25 -9.88 7.33 6.69
CA MET A 25 -10.91 7.34 5.65
C MET A 25 -10.37 6.64 4.40
N MET A 26 -10.78 5.39 4.19
CA MET A 26 -10.32 4.54 3.09
C MET A 26 -11.47 4.19 2.12
N PRO A 27 -11.19 4.04 0.82
CA PRO A 27 -12.17 3.60 -0.16
C PRO A 27 -12.45 2.10 0.00
N LEU A 28 -13.71 1.71 0.24
CA LEU A 28 -14.14 0.30 0.32
C LEU A 28 -14.30 -0.33 -1.07
N HIS A 29 -14.85 0.44 -2.00
CA HIS A 29 -15.01 0.09 -3.41
C HIS A 29 -15.30 1.36 -4.21
N TYR A 30 -15.00 1.37 -5.50
CA TYR A 30 -15.23 2.43 -6.47
C TYR A 30 -16.49 2.21 -7.33
N GLY A 31 -17.19 1.09 -7.09
CA GLY A 31 -18.51 0.84 -7.64
C GLY A 31 -18.93 -0.61 -7.43
N SER A 32 -18.21 -1.52 -8.08
CA SER A 32 -18.45 -2.96 -8.04
C SER A 32 -17.16 -3.68 -7.62
N GLN A 33 -17.19 -4.27 -6.43
CA GLN A 33 -16.06 -5.06 -5.89
C GLN A 33 -15.68 -6.22 -6.83
N LEU A 34 -16.67 -6.78 -7.54
CA LEU A 34 -16.43 -7.87 -8.48
C LEU A 34 -15.64 -7.37 -9.70
N ASP A 35 -16.04 -6.23 -10.27
CA ASP A 35 -15.37 -5.66 -11.43
C ASP A 35 -13.95 -5.19 -11.08
N GLU A 36 -13.74 -4.64 -9.88
CA GLU A 36 -12.41 -4.31 -9.37
C GLU A 36 -11.51 -5.54 -9.26
N HIS A 37 -12.02 -6.63 -8.70
CA HIS A 37 -11.29 -7.89 -8.59
C HIS A 37 -11.00 -8.51 -9.97
N HIS A 38 -11.95 -8.43 -10.91
CA HIS A 38 -11.75 -8.88 -12.29
C HIS A 38 -10.68 -8.04 -12.98
N ALA A 39 -10.76 -6.71 -12.92
CA ALA A 39 -9.79 -5.79 -13.51
C ALA A 39 -8.36 -6.05 -13.03
N VAL A 40 -8.17 -6.23 -11.71
CA VAL A 40 -6.86 -6.57 -11.13
C VAL A 40 -6.33 -7.92 -11.63
N ARG A 41 -7.21 -8.89 -11.89
CA ARG A 41 -6.81 -10.22 -12.37
C ARG A 41 -6.60 -10.30 -13.88
N THR A 42 -7.30 -9.49 -14.66
CA THR A 42 -7.27 -9.58 -16.12
C THR A 42 -6.38 -8.53 -16.77
N ASP A 43 -6.09 -7.43 -16.07
CA ASP A 43 -5.31 -6.31 -16.59
C ASP A 43 -4.41 -5.72 -15.49
N ALA A 44 -4.84 -4.64 -14.83
CA ALA A 44 -4.10 -3.98 -13.76
C ALA A 44 -5.05 -3.31 -12.76
N GLY A 45 -4.59 -3.15 -11.52
CA GLY A 45 -5.30 -2.39 -10.50
C GLY A 45 -4.35 -1.59 -9.61
N MET A 46 -4.82 -0.42 -9.16
CA MET A 46 -4.08 0.49 -8.29
C MET A 46 -4.74 0.53 -6.92
N PHE A 47 -3.95 0.37 -5.85
CA PHE A 47 -4.42 0.37 -4.48
C PHE A 47 -3.76 1.50 -3.69
N ASP A 48 -4.58 2.27 -2.96
CA ASP A 48 -4.05 3.22 -1.98
C ASP A 48 -3.64 2.47 -0.72
N VAL A 49 -2.32 2.29 -0.54
CA VAL A 49 -1.70 1.70 0.65
C VAL A 49 -1.03 2.76 1.53
N SER A 50 -1.38 4.03 1.37
CA SER A 50 -0.74 5.15 2.09
C SER A 50 -0.99 5.13 3.60
N HIS A 51 -1.92 4.31 4.08
CA HIS A 51 -2.10 4.02 5.50
C HIS A 51 -0.95 3.20 6.10
N MET A 52 -0.13 2.55 5.26
CA MET A 52 1.04 1.80 5.69
C MET A 52 2.21 2.75 5.95
N THR A 53 2.82 2.60 7.13
CA THR A 53 4.01 3.35 7.49
C THR A 53 5.23 2.81 6.73
N ILE A 54 5.85 3.68 5.92
CA ILE A 54 7.16 3.42 5.33
C ILE A 54 8.22 3.76 6.38
N VAL A 55 9.14 2.82 6.64
CA VAL A 55 10.22 2.99 7.62
C VAL A 55 11.56 2.74 6.92
N ASP A 56 12.34 3.80 6.75
CA ASP A 56 13.69 3.72 6.21
C ASP A 56 14.71 3.53 7.35
N LEU A 57 15.57 2.52 7.21
CA LEU A 57 16.62 2.20 8.19
C LEU A 57 17.99 2.42 7.58
N HIS A 58 18.77 3.35 8.14
CA HIS A 58 20.11 3.69 7.68
C HIS A 58 21.16 3.39 8.76
N GLY A 59 22.28 2.78 8.37
CA GLY A 59 23.38 2.46 9.28
C GLY A 59 24.18 1.22 8.86
N SER A 60 25.44 1.15 9.28
CA SER A 60 26.34 0.04 8.96
C SER A 60 25.88 -1.31 9.53
N ARG A 61 25.05 -1.28 10.59
CA ARG A 61 24.49 -2.46 11.26
C ARG A 61 23.02 -2.72 10.93
N THR A 62 22.41 -2.00 9.98
CA THR A 62 21.00 -2.21 9.59
C THR A 62 20.71 -3.67 9.21
N ARG A 63 21.70 -4.36 8.63
CA ARG A 63 21.58 -5.78 8.26
C ARG A 63 21.42 -6.71 9.47
N GLU A 64 21.99 -6.37 10.63
CA GLU A 64 21.80 -7.14 11.88
C GLU A 64 20.41 -6.92 12.51
N VAL A 65 19.75 -5.81 12.20
CA VAL A 65 18.35 -5.58 12.61
C VAL A 65 17.39 -6.41 11.76
N SER A 66 17.75 -6.72 10.50
CA SER A 66 16.93 -7.54 9.60
C SER A 66 16.71 -8.98 10.07
N THR A 67 17.58 -9.50 10.95
CA THR A 67 17.39 -10.82 11.58
C THR A 67 16.25 -10.86 12.61
N LEU A 68 15.69 -9.72 13.01
CA LEU A 68 14.49 -9.67 13.86
C LEU A 68 13.19 -9.93 13.07
N SER A 69 13.21 -9.72 11.75
CA SER A 69 12.09 -10.09 10.87
C SER A 69 12.33 -11.48 10.28
N ALA A 70 11.37 -12.39 10.41
CA ALA A 70 11.49 -13.78 9.95
C ALA A 70 11.72 -13.93 8.43
N GLY A 71 11.56 -12.87 7.64
CA GLY A 71 11.83 -12.85 6.21
C GLY A 71 13.20 -12.28 5.90
N GLN A 72 14.21 -13.13 5.75
CA GLN A 72 15.49 -12.73 5.15
C GLN A 72 15.27 -12.36 3.68
N ARG A 73 15.09 -11.07 3.37
CA ARG A 73 15.14 -10.57 1.99
C ARG A 73 16.57 -10.66 1.48
N ARG A 74 16.88 -11.78 0.82
CA ARG A 74 18.00 -11.87 -0.12
C ARG A 74 17.49 -11.34 -1.46
N ARG A 75 17.85 -10.10 -1.82
CA ARG A 75 17.83 -9.63 -3.21
C ARG A 75 19.25 -9.29 -3.64
N GLU A 76 19.77 -10.21 -4.45
CA GLU A 76 20.51 -9.99 -5.69
C GLU A 76 21.26 -8.66 -5.80
N ALA A 77 22.55 -8.73 -5.48
CA ALA A 77 23.55 -8.03 -6.26
C ALA A 77 23.64 -8.76 -7.60
N ASN A 78 23.01 -8.22 -8.64
CA ASN A 78 23.29 -8.57 -10.04
C ASN A 78 23.07 -7.28 -10.84
N GLU A 79 24.12 -6.50 -11.04
CA GLU A 79 24.93 -6.44 -12.28
C GLU A 79 24.62 -5.11 -13.00
N ASP A 80 25.33 -4.06 -12.56
CA ASP A 80 25.72 -2.99 -13.48
C ASP A 80 26.76 -3.60 -14.45
N GLY A 81 26.40 -3.69 -15.73
CA GLY A 81 27.22 -4.20 -16.83
C GLY A 81 26.56 -3.98 -18.18
#